data_AF-A0A4W3HBT0-F1
#
_entry.id   AF-A0A4W3HBT0-F1
#
_cell.length_a   1.000
_cell.length_b   1.000
_cell.length_c   1.000
_cell.angle_alpha   90.00
_cell.angle_beta   90.00
_cell.angle_gamma   90.00
#
_symmetry.space_group_name_H-M   'P 1'
#
loop_
_entity.id
_entity.type
_entity.pdbx_description
1 polymer ?
#
loop_
_entity_poly.entity_id
_entity_poly.type
_entity_poly.pdbx_seq_one_letter_code
_entity_poly.pdbx_strand_id
1 'polypeptide(L)'
;MAGAAGSPLTEGFVLPPAVFSRGKEMERAGWLLKAVALCHLFSVEAQPLDRPRRENCTDTLRYYYNQKVGRCCSKCQPGYEVDVYCNIQSDTKCRPCPVSQHYNEKWNTRSCIMCAGRCEGDQMEKQACSPTSRQICVCKPGMFCTSPSENYCSQCTHHRLCPAGQRVLKPGSDTTDTKCGPCPSGTFSNISSSATQCQPHTRCSSLHKELVRKGSPSRDASCRPAVAATTFLPTHSLQEAHSTLRASPSTRHPHPGTTDIAR
;
A
#
# COMPACT_ATOMS: atom_id res chain seq x y z
N MET A 1 31.06 -57.77 6.91
CA MET A 1 29.85 -58.55 7.23
C MET A 1 28.73 -57.92 6.40
N ALA A 2 28.29 -58.51 5.28
CA ALA A 2 27.44 -59.73 5.18
C ALA A 2 26.12 -59.54 5.95
N GLY A 3 24.90 -59.76 5.44
CA GLY A 3 24.35 -60.30 4.18
C GLY A 3 22.89 -59.76 4.02
N ALA A 4 22.26 -59.86 2.85
CA ALA A 4 21.38 -60.98 2.41
C ALA A 4 20.14 -61.17 3.33
N ALA A 5 18.89 -61.39 2.92
CA ALA A 5 18.17 -61.83 1.71
C ALA A 5 16.69 -61.37 1.90
N GLY A 6 15.69 -61.50 1.05
CA GLY A 6 15.43 -62.24 -0.19
C GLY A 6 13.92 -62.08 -0.53
N SER A 7 13.59 -62.25 -1.81
CA SER A 7 12.22 -62.27 -2.38
C SER A 7 11.41 -63.53 -1.99
N PRO A 8 10.11 -63.64 -2.37
CA PRO A 8 9.71 -64.30 -3.65
C PRO A 8 8.62 -63.50 -4.44
N LEU A 9 8.61 -63.43 -5.79
CA LEU A 9 8.02 -64.33 -6.82
C LEU A 9 6.48 -64.48 -6.72
N THR A 10 5.60 -64.47 -7.75
CA THR A 10 5.69 -64.58 -9.24
C THR A 10 4.28 -64.41 -9.86
N GLU A 11 4.24 -64.11 -11.17
CA GLU A 11 3.24 -64.43 -12.23
C GLU A 11 3.08 -63.19 -13.15
N GLY A 12 3.40 -63.15 -14.45
CA GLY A 12 3.73 -64.18 -15.43
C GLY A 12 2.69 -64.21 -16.56
N PHE A 13 2.86 -63.39 -17.61
CA PHE A 13 2.11 -63.57 -18.87
C PHE A 13 3.03 -63.29 -20.07
N VAL A 14 3.15 -64.29 -20.96
CA VAL A 14 4.00 -64.33 -22.16
C VAL A 14 3.12 -64.49 -23.41
N LEU A 15 3.66 -63.95 -24.51
CA LEU A 15 3.20 -63.65 -25.89
C LEU A 15 2.60 -64.82 -26.70
N PRO A 16 2.19 -64.60 -27.98
CA PRO A 16 3.06 -65.02 -29.10
C PRO A 16 2.96 -64.06 -30.35
N PRO A 17 3.48 -64.37 -31.56
CA PRO A 17 4.45 -63.51 -32.26
C PRO A 17 3.98 -62.97 -33.63
N ALA A 18 4.80 -62.11 -34.23
CA ALA A 18 4.66 -61.61 -35.59
C ALA A 18 4.93 -62.68 -36.66
N VAL A 19 4.08 -62.73 -37.69
CA VAL A 19 4.29 -63.53 -38.91
C VAL A 19 4.56 -62.61 -40.09
N PHE A 20 5.66 -62.87 -40.78
CA PHE A 20 6.14 -62.22 -41.99
C PHE A 20 5.82 -63.14 -43.18
N SER A 21 5.15 -62.63 -44.21
CA SER A 21 4.98 -63.34 -45.49
C SER A 21 5.53 -62.49 -46.65
N ARG A 22 6.44 -63.10 -47.40
CA ARG A 22 7.07 -62.58 -48.64
C ARG A 22 6.56 -63.41 -49.83
N GLY A 23 6.38 -62.76 -50.99
CA GLY A 23 6.07 -63.36 -52.30
C GLY A 23 4.65 -62.99 -52.78
N LYS A 24 4.39 -62.47 -53.99
CA LYS A 24 5.01 -62.77 -55.30
C LYS A 24 4.74 -61.64 -56.33
N GLU A 25 5.67 -61.55 -57.28
CA GLU A 25 5.76 -60.75 -58.51
C GLU A 25 4.51 -60.56 -59.40
N MET A 26 4.46 -59.35 -60.00
CA MET A 26 4.27 -58.95 -61.42
C MET A 26 3.04 -59.40 -62.27
N GLU A 27 2.69 -58.52 -63.22
CA GLU A 27 1.70 -58.57 -64.31
C GLU A 27 0.27 -58.10 -63.93
N ARG A 28 -0.42 -57.11 -64.53
CA ARG A 28 -0.45 -56.49 -65.88
C ARG A 28 -1.18 -55.13 -65.79
N ALA A 29 -0.62 -54.04 -66.31
CA ALA A 29 -0.98 -53.38 -67.59
C ALA A 29 -2.28 -52.52 -67.58
N GLY A 30 -2.12 -51.21 -67.84
CA GLY A 30 -3.17 -50.18 -67.95
C GLY A 30 -3.71 -49.83 -66.56
N TRP A 31 -3.82 -48.59 -66.09
CA TRP A 31 -4.36 -47.39 -66.72
C TRP A 31 -3.61 -46.18 -66.14
N LEU A 32 -2.71 -45.56 -66.92
CA LEU A 32 -2.25 -44.19 -66.69
C LEU A 32 -3.13 -43.24 -67.51
N LEU A 33 -3.23 -41.99 -67.05
CA LEU A 33 -3.65 -40.77 -67.79
C LEU A 33 -5.02 -40.13 -67.49
N LYS A 34 -5.51 -40.08 -66.24
CA LYS A 34 -6.56 -39.08 -65.86
C LYS A 34 -6.45 -38.44 -64.47
N ALA A 35 -5.27 -38.44 -63.82
CA ALA A 35 -5.11 -37.84 -62.49
C ALA A 35 -3.97 -36.82 -62.36
N VAL A 36 -3.38 -36.37 -63.48
CA VAL A 36 -2.27 -35.37 -63.47
C VAL A 36 -2.72 -33.99 -64.00
N ALA A 37 -3.97 -33.85 -64.46
CA ALA A 37 -4.45 -32.61 -65.09
C ALA A 37 -5.31 -31.69 -64.19
N LEU A 38 -5.30 -31.86 -62.87
CA LEU A 38 -6.10 -31.04 -61.94
C LEU A 38 -5.36 -30.56 -60.68
N CYS A 39 -4.03 -30.69 -60.62
CA CYS A 39 -3.22 -30.21 -59.48
C CYS A 39 -2.26 -29.05 -59.82
N HIS A 40 -2.52 -28.31 -60.91
CA HIS A 40 -1.69 -27.18 -61.36
C HIS A 40 -2.32 -25.79 -61.14
N LEU A 41 -3.35 -25.64 -60.31
CA LEU A 41 -4.03 -24.34 -60.11
C LEU A 41 -4.16 -23.86 -58.65
N PHE A 42 -3.37 -24.41 -57.73
CA PHE A 42 -3.21 -23.78 -56.41
C PHE A 42 -1.73 -23.57 -56.09
N SER A 43 -1.05 -22.80 -56.94
CA SER A 43 -0.08 -21.86 -56.38
C SER A 43 -0.90 -20.90 -55.52
N VAL A 44 -0.96 -21.16 -54.21
CA VAL A 44 -1.30 -20.11 -53.25
C VAL A 44 -0.12 -19.15 -53.34
N GLU A 45 -0.24 -18.18 -54.24
CA GLU A 45 0.54 -16.96 -54.21
C GLU A 45 0.25 -16.38 -52.82
N ALA A 46 1.15 -16.59 -51.87
CA ALA A 46 1.13 -15.86 -50.63
C ALA A 46 1.30 -14.40 -51.03
N GLN A 47 0.17 -13.67 -51.12
CA GLN A 47 0.18 -12.24 -51.37
C GLN A 47 1.21 -11.65 -50.41
N PRO A 48 2.23 -10.91 -50.90
CA PRO A 48 3.10 -10.20 -49.98
C PRO A 48 2.18 -9.32 -49.15
N LEU A 49 2.24 -9.46 -47.82
CA LEU A 49 1.56 -8.58 -46.87
C LEU A 49 1.65 -7.15 -47.43
N ASP A 50 0.54 -6.63 -47.96
CA ASP A 50 0.45 -5.29 -48.54
C ASP A 50 0.76 -4.31 -47.42
N ARG A 51 2.05 -4.00 -47.26
CA ARG A 51 2.53 -3.20 -46.15
C ARG A 51 2.48 -1.74 -46.56
N PRO A 52 2.01 -0.87 -45.65
CA PRO A 52 1.76 0.53 -45.95
C PRO A 52 3.02 1.20 -46.55
N ARG A 53 2.86 1.70 -47.78
CA ARG A 53 3.82 2.59 -48.43
C ARG A 53 3.90 3.89 -47.62
N ARG A 54 5.10 4.49 -47.60
CA ARG A 54 5.62 5.67 -46.87
C ARG A 54 4.64 6.69 -46.25
N GLU A 55 3.47 6.91 -46.83
CA GLU A 55 2.43 7.85 -46.37
C GLU A 55 1.52 7.30 -45.26
N ASN A 56 1.54 5.99 -44.99
CA ASN A 56 0.56 5.32 -44.12
C ASN A 56 1.14 4.73 -42.82
N CYS A 57 2.28 5.25 -42.34
CA CYS A 57 2.72 5.09 -40.94
C CYS A 57 1.88 5.96 -39.98
N THR A 58 0.56 6.03 -40.20
CA THR A 58 -0.35 6.91 -39.46
C THR A 58 -0.50 6.49 -38.00
N ASP A 59 -0.57 5.18 -37.74
CA ASP A 59 -0.50 4.62 -36.40
C ASP A 59 0.95 4.60 -35.88
N THR A 60 1.39 5.76 -35.41
CA THR A 60 2.71 5.93 -34.78
C THR A 60 2.83 5.21 -33.44
N LEU A 61 1.72 4.75 -32.86
CA LEU A 61 1.74 3.97 -31.63
C LEU A 61 2.24 2.55 -31.92
N ARG A 62 1.76 1.91 -32.99
CA ARG A 62 2.10 0.51 -33.34
C ARG A 62 3.17 0.37 -34.41
N TYR A 63 3.46 1.41 -35.18
CA TYR A 63 4.44 1.36 -36.27
C TYR A 63 5.53 2.42 -36.11
N TYR A 64 6.68 2.17 -36.74
CA TYR A 64 7.75 3.14 -36.89
C TYR A 64 8.30 3.10 -38.33
N TYR A 65 8.80 4.22 -38.82
CA TYR A 65 9.40 4.28 -40.16
C TYR A 65 10.89 3.95 -40.08
N ASN A 66 11.32 2.87 -40.76
CA ASN A 66 12.74 2.53 -40.83
C ASN A 66 13.36 3.18 -42.07
N GLN A 67 14.14 4.25 -41.87
CA GLN A 67 14.78 5.00 -42.96
C GLN A 67 15.76 4.15 -43.77
N LYS A 68 16.46 3.19 -43.15
CA LYS A 68 17.44 2.33 -43.84
C LYS A 68 16.77 1.35 -44.81
N VAL A 69 15.55 0.94 -44.49
CA VAL A 69 14.75 0.01 -45.29
C VAL A 69 13.75 0.75 -46.20
N GLY A 70 13.45 2.01 -45.89
CA GLY A 70 12.53 2.85 -46.65
C GLY A 70 11.05 2.54 -46.44
N ARG A 71 10.67 1.82 -45.37
CA ARG A 71 9.29 1.36 -45.15
C ARG A 71 8.84 1.39 -43.69
N CYS A 72 7.52 1.30 -43.48
CA CYS A 72 6.88 1.18 -42.18
C CYS A 72 7.07 -0.23 -41.60
N CYS A 73 7.41 -0.31 -40.32
CA CYS A 73 7.66 -1.55 -39.61
C CYS A 73 6.85 -1.60 -38.31
N SER A 74 6.39 -2.79 -37.95
CA SER A 74 5.66 -2.98 -36.70
C SER A 74 6.60 -2.81 -35.50
N LYS A 75 6.10 -2.15 -34.45
CA LYS A 75 6.71 -2.15 -33.12
C LYS A 75 6.35 -3.44 -32.39
N CYS A 76 7.11 -3.77 -31.36
CA CYS A 76 6.77 -4.86 -30.47
C CYS A 76 5.76 -4.40 -29.42
N GLN A 77 4.76 -5.24 -29.15
CA GLN A 77 3.74 -5.00 -28.14
C GLN A 77 4.32 -4.99 -26.71
N PRO A 78 3.60 -4.45 -25.71
CA PRO A 78 4.00 -4.57 -24.31
C PRO A 78 4.31 -6.02 -23.93
N GLY A 79 5.34 -6.26 -23.13
CA GLY A 79 5.80 -7.62 -22.81
C GLY A 79 6.85 -8.20 -23.76
N TYR A 80 7.19 -7.48 -24.83
CA TYR A 80 8.13 -7.95 -25.86
C TYR A 80 9.20 -6.90 -26.16
N GLU A 81 10.35 -7.38 -26.63
CA GLU A 81 11.43 -6.60 -27.22
C GLU A 81 11.64 -6.97 -28.69
N VAL A 82 12.38 -6.12 -29.40
CA VAL A 82 12.85 -6.42 -30.76
C VAL A 82 13.94 -7.48 -30.70
N ASP A 83 13.69 -8.62 -31.35
CA ASP A 83 14.70 -9.66 -31.56
C ASP A 83 15.44 -9.42 -32.89
N VAL A 84 14.68 -9.16 -33.95
CA VAL A 84 15.21 -8.84 -35.27
C VAL A 84 14.47 -7.66 -35.85
N TYR A 85 15.19 -6.61 -36.20
CA TYR A 85 14.61 -5.46 -36.90
C TYR A 85 14.08 -5.83 -38.28
N CYS A 86 13.05 -5.12 -38.72
CA CYS A 86 12.52 -5.29 -40.06
C CYS A 86 13.58 -5.06 -41.15
N ASN A 87 13.42 -5.76 -42.28
CA ASN A 87 14.19 -5.54 -43.51
C ASN A 87 13.23 -5.38 -44.71
N ILE A 88 13.76 -5.39 -45.93
CA ILE A 88 12.98 -5.16 -47.15
C ILE A 88 11.89 -6.23 -47.33
N GLN A 89 12.14 -7.47 -46.90
CA GLN A 89 11.27 -8.62 -47.10
C GLN A 89 10.45 -9.00 -45.84
N SER A 90 11.00 -8.86 -44.64
CA SER A 90 10.37 -9.31 -43.38
C SER A 90 10.09 -8.16 -42.42
N ASP A 91 9.07 -8.32 -41.56
CA ASP A 91 8.80 -7.34 -40.50
C ASP A 91 9.72 -7.51 -39.30
N THR A 92 9.60 -6.59 -38.35
CA THR A 92 10.19 -6.71 -37.03
C THR A 92 9.71 -8.00 -36.38
N LYS A 93 10.65 -8.82 -35.92
CA LYS A 93 10.37 -9.99 -35.09
C LYS A 93 10.57 -9.63 -33.62
N CYS A 94 9.63 -10.06 -32.80
CA CYS A 94 9.60 -9.73 -31.38
C CYS A 94 9.78 -10.99 -30.53
N ARG A 95 10.49 -10.86 -29.41
CA ARG A 95 10.68 -11.92 -28.40
C ARG A 95 10.12 -11.45 -27.06
N PRO A 96 9.49 -12.33 -26.25
CA PRO A 96 9.00 -11.96 -24.92
C PRO A 96 10.14 -11.52 -23.99
N CYS A 97 9.83 -10.57 -23.10
CA CYS A 97 10.72 -10.18 -22.02
C CYS A 97 10.90 -11.35 -21.02
N PRO A 98 12.12 -11.56 -20.49
CA PRO A 98 12.34 -12.49 -19.40
C PRO A 98 11.40 -12.21 -18.21
N VAL A 99 10.69 -13.25 -17.77
CA VAL A 99 9.72 -13.16 -16.68
C VAL A 99 10.41 -12.64 -15.41
N SER A 100 9.71 -11.76 -14.68
CA SER A 100 10.10 -11.16 -13.40
C SER A 100 11.45 -10.42 -13.33
N GLN A 101 12.15 -10.27 -14.46
CA GLN A 101 13.43 -9.57 -14.53
C GLN A 101 13.37 -8.32 -15.42
N HIS A 102 12.56 -8.37 -16.48
CA HIS A 102 12.48 -7.29 -17.44
C HIS A 102 11.04 -7.00 -17.87
N TYR A 103 10.81 -5.78 -18.35
CA TYR A 103 9.49 -5.34 -18.78
C TYR A 103 9.54 -4.36 -19.96
N ASN A 104 8.40 -4.24 -20.65
CA ASN A 104 8.07 -3.12 -21.51
C ASN A 104 6.56 -2.86 -21.43
N GLU A 105 6.16 -1.67 -21.00
CA GLU A 105 4.74 -1.30 -20.78
C GLU A 105 4.04 -0.78 -22.05
N LYS A 106 4.81 -0.44 -23.09
CA LYS A 106 4.32 0.24 -24.29
C LYS A 106 4.78 -0.47 -25.56
N TRP A 107 4.10 -0.16 -26.66
CA TRP A 107 4.58 -0.49 -27.99
C TRP A 107 5.96 0.13 -28.22
N ASN A 108 6.94 -0.69 -28.56
CA ASN A 108 8.35 -0.31 -28.46
C ASN A 108 9.22 -0.87 -29.59
N THR A 109 10.39 -0.27 -29.75
CA THR A 109 11.44 -0.69 -30.71
C THR A 109 12.77 -0.94 -30.00
N ARG A 110 12.73 -1.18 -28.70
CA ARG A 110 13.89 -1.26 -27.80
C ARG A 110 13.94 -2.61 -27.10
N SER A 111 15.06 -2.88 -26.44
CA SER A 111 15.18 -4.01 -25.52
C SER A 111 14.28 -3.85 -24.30
N CYS A 112 14.00 -4.96 -23.61
CA CYS A 112 13.25 -4.91 -22.37
C CYS A 112 14.04 -4.13 -21.29
N ILE A 113 13.34 -3.34 -20.48
CA ILE A 113 13.95 -2.63 -19.35
C ILE A 113 14.11 -3.59 -18.19
N MET A 114 15.28 -3.60 -17.56
CA MET A 114 15.53 -4.37 -16.34
C MET A 114 14.77 -3.76 -15.16
N CYS A 115 14.09 -4.61 -14.39
CA CYS A 115 13.41 -4.19 -13.17
C CYS A 115 14.41 -3.74 -12.09
N ALA A 116 13.98 -2.80 -11.23
CA ALA A 116 14.84 -2.19 -10.21
C ALA A 116 15.28 -3.17 -9.12
N GLY A 117 14.61 -4.32 -8.96
CA GLY A 117 15.01 -5.39 -8.05
C GLY A 117 14.04 -5.52 -6.88
N ARG A 118 14.50 -5.35 -5.64
CA ARG A 118 13.62 -5.34 -4.45
C ARG A 118 13.44 -3.90 -3.98
N CYS A 119 12.26 -3.55 -3.47
CA CYS A 119 12.08 -2.28 -2.77
C CYS A 119 12.91 -2.27 -1.47
N GLU A 120 13.83 -1.31 -1.35
CA GLU A 120 14.74 -1.20 -0.20
C GLU A 120 14.30 -0.15 0.82
N GLY A 121 14.83 -0.25 2.04
CA GLY A 121 14.63 0.73 3.11
C GLY A 121 13.18 0.82 3.59
N ASP A 122 12.64 2.04 3.64
CA ASP A 122 11.28 2.38 4.09
C ASP A 122 10.20 2.25 3.02
N GLN A 123 10.51 1.50 1.97
CA GLN A 123 9.58 1.23 0.89
C GLN A 123 9.01 -0.18 0.97
N MET A 124 7.88 -0.37 0.31
CA MET A 124 7.24 -1.64 0.06
C MET A 124 6.81 -1.73 -1.40
N GLU A 125 6.67 -2.94 -1.90
CA GLU A 125 6.20 -3.17 -3.25
C GLU A 125 4.69 -2.93 -3.34
N LYS A 126 4.28 -1.98 -4.17
CA LYS A 126 2.88 -1.73 -4.53
C LYS A 126 2.48 -2.49 -5.78
N GLN A 127 3.43 -2.64 -6.71
CA GLN A 127 3.25 -3.35 -7.96
C GLN A 127 4.50 -4.18 -8.25
N ALA A 128 4.30 -5.48 -8.43
CA ALA A 128 5.36 -6.41 -8.82
C ALA A 128 5.80 -6.19 -10.28
N CYS A 129 7.06 -6.53 -10.55
CA CYS A 129 7.59 -6.61 -11.90
C CYS A 129 6.93 -7.76 -12.69
N SER A 130 6.48 -7.47 -13.90
CA SER A 130 6.04 -8.47 -14.88
C SER A 130 6.52 -8.07 -16.29
N PRO A 131 6.47 -8.96 -17.30
CA PRO A 131 6.86 -8.60 -18.66
C PRO A 131 6.18 -7.32 -19.18
N THR A 132 4.94 -7.05 -18.77
CA THR A 132 4.13 -5.92 -19.23
C THR A 132 4.04 -4.76 -18.24
N SER A 133 4.57 -4.91 -17.02
CA SER A 133 4.42 -3.93 -15.94
C SER A 133 5.72 -3.72 -15.20
N ARG A 134 6.09 -2.45 -14.99
CA ARG A 134 7.25 -2.13 -14.16
C ARG A 134 6.97 -2.43 -12.69
N GLN A 135 8.04 -2.58 -11.93
CA GLN A 135 7.96 -2.58 -10.48
C GLN A 135 7.71 -1.15 -9.96
N ILE A 136 6.80 -1.02 -8.99
CA ILE A 136 6.56 0.25 -8.30
C ILE A 136 6.72 0.05 -6.80
N CYS A 137 7.68 0.78 -6.24
CA CYS A 137 7.93 0.89 -4.81
C CYS A 137 7.25 2.16 -4.28
N VAL A 138 6.62 2.05 -3.12
CA VAL A 138 6.02 3.17 -2.40
C VAL A 138 6.44 3.14 -0.94
N CYS A 139 6.34 4.26 -0.25
CA CYS A 139 6.62 4.31 1.19
C CYS A 139 5.69 3.37 1.97
N LYS A 140 6.22 2.77 3.02
CA LYS A 140 5.47 1.91 3.94
C LYS A 140 4.29 2.66 4.58
N PRO A 141 3.28 1.93 5.10
CA PRO A 141 2.12 2.56 5.74
C PRO A 141 2.52 3.52 6.86
N GLY A 142 1.85 4.68 6.94
CA GLY A 142 2.18 5.74 7.89
C GLY A 142 3.31 6.67 7.45
N MET A 143 3.73 6.58 6.17
CA MET A 143 4.73 7.45 5.56
C MET A 143 4.23 7.99 4.21
N PHE A 144 4.83 9.08 3.75
CA PHE A 144 4.59 9.68 2.44
C PHE A 144 5.91 10.01 1.75
N CYS A 145 5.85 10.09 0.42
CA CYS A 145 7.00 10.40 -0.41
C CYS A 145 7.23 11.90 -0.53
N THR A 146 8.40 12.38 -0.11
CA THR A 146 8.82 13.79 -0.29
C THR A 146 9.65 14.01 -1.54
N SER A 147 10.22 12.95 -2.12
CA SER A 147 11.05 13.00 -3.32
C SER A 147 10.70 11.86 -4.28
N PRO A 148 9.67 12.05 -5.13
CA PRO A 148 9.18 11.00 -6.01
C PRO A 148 10.10 10.78 -7.23
N SER A 149 10.27 9.52 -7.61
CA SER A 149 10.84 9.07 -8.89
C SER A 149 9.80 8.26 -9.67
N GLU A 150 10.11 7.83 -10.91
CA GLU A 150 9.13 7.12 -11.76
C GLU A 150 8.64 5.79 -11.17
N ASN A 151 9.53 5.08 -10.46
CA ASN A 151 9.33 3.70 -10.00
C ASN A 151 9.48 3.51 -8.48
N TYR A 152 9.97 4.53 -7.77
CA TYR A 152 10.27 4.46 -6.35
C TYR A 152 10.23 5.86 -5.72
N CYS A 153 10.34 5.92 -4.39
CA CYS A 153 10.52 7.14 -3.66
C CYS A 153 11.93 7.21 -3.06
N SER A 154 12.68 8.27 -3.35
CA SER A 154 14.04 8.42 -2.80
C SER A 154 14.05 8.82 -1.33
N GLN A 155 12.96 9.44 -0.84
CA GLN A 155 12.84 9.85 0.56
C GLN A 155 11.42 9.65 1.09
N CYS A 156 11.27 8.71 2.03
CA CYS A 156 10.04 8.46 2.77
C CYS A 156 10.06 9.18 4.12
N THR A 157 8.99 9.89 4.43
CA THR A 157 8.85 10.64 5.69
C THR A 157 7.59 10.17 6.41
N HIS A 158 7.66 9.99 7.74
CA HIS A 158 6.48 9.64 8.52
C HIS A 158 5.41 10.73 8.44
N HIS A 159 4.15 10.29 8.39
CA HIS A 159 3.03 11.20 8.55
C HIS A 159 3.10 11.88 9.91
N ARG A 160 2.90 13.20 9.94
CA ARG A 160 2.84 13.94 11.19
C ARG A 160 1.62 13.52 12.01
N LEU A 161 1.79 13.57 13.32
CA LEU A 161 0.67 13.57 14.25
C LEU A 161 0.10 14.98 14.37
N CYS A 162 -1.19 15.09 14.68
CA CYS A 162 -1.79 16.36 15.01
C CYS A 162 -1.47 16.70 16.47
N PRO A 163 -0.93 17.90 16.76
CA PRO A 163 -0.59 18.29 18.12
C PRO A 163 -1.84 18.49 18.98
N ALA A 164 -1.64 18.60 20.30
CA ALA A 164 -2.71 18.99 21.22
C ALA A 164 -3.40 20.27 20.74
N GLY A 165 -4.72 20.33 20.82
CA GLY A 165 -5.51 21.40 20.21
C GLY A 165 -6.05 21.08 18.81
N GLN A 166 -5.54 20.04 18.15
CA GLN A 166 -5.87 19.72 16.77
C GLN A 166 -6.36 18.28 16.60
N ARG A 167 -7.10 18.07 15.51
CA ARG A 167 -7.51 16.78 14.97
C ARG A 167 -7.09 16.64 13.53
N VAL A 168 -7.07 15.39 13.06
CA VAL A 168 -6.90 15.07 11.64
C VAL A 168 -8.13 15.56 10.87
N LEU A 169 -7.92 16.49 9.94
CA LEU A 169 -8.92 16.91 8.96
C LEU A 169 -8.89 16.01 7.71
N LYS A 170 -7.68 15.66 7.26
CA LYS A 170 -7.46 14.74 6.15
C LYS A 170 -6.30 13.81 6.50
N PRO A 171 -6.47 12.48 6.42
CA PRO A 171 -5.36 11.56 6.60
C PRO A 171 -4.30 11.77 5.51
N GLY A 172 -3.04 11.47 5.85
CA GLY A 172 -1.97 11.43 4.86
C GLY A 172 -2.21 10.36 3.79
N SER A 173 -1.57 10.53 2.63
CA SER A 173 -1.50 9.55 1.55
C SER A 173 -0.06 9.10 1.32
N ASP A 174 0.17 8.27 0.30
CA ASP A 174 1.51 7.90 -0.17
C ASP A 174 2.35 9.09 -0.67
N THR A 175 1.72 10.24 -0.90
CA THR A 175 2.29 11.43 -1.55
C THR A 175 2.07 12.72 -0.75
N THR A 176 1.23 12.69 0.28
CA THR A 176 0.90 13.89 1.07
C THR A 176 0.86 13.58 2.56
N ASP A 177 1.30 14.54 3.36
CA ASP A 177 1.26 14.44 4.81
C ASP A 177 -0.16 14.63 5.38
N THR A 178 -0.36 14.21 6.63
CA THR A 178 -1.58 14.42 7.40
C THR A 178 -1.89 15.91 7.54
N LYS A 179 -3.12 16.30 7.19
CA LYS A 179 -3.62 17.66 7.41
C LYS A 179 -4.31 17.75 8.75
N CYS A 180 -3.80 18.62 9.61
CA CYS A 180 -4.34 18.90 10.94
C CYS A 180 -5.12 20.22 10.95
N GLY A 181 -6.13 20.29 11.81
CA GLY A 181 -6.90 21.51 12.05
C GLY A 181 -7.43 21.56 13.48
N PRO A 182 -7.93 22.72 13.92
CA PRO A 182 -8.33 22.91 15.30
C PRO A 182 -9.49 21.99 15.70
N CYS A 183 -9.53 21.61 16.98
CA CYS A 183 -10.71 21.01 17.58
C CYS A 183 -11.91 21.98 17.48
N PRO A 184 -13.10 21.49 17.10
CA PRO A 184 -14.33 22.30 17.14
C PRO A 184 -14.64 22.82 18.55
N SER A 185 -15.38 23.91 18.61
CA SER A 185 -15.86 24.49 19.88
C SER A 185 -16.57 23.44 20.75
N GLY A 186 -16.23 23.41 22.04
CA GLY A 186 -16.76 22.43 22.99
C GLY A 186 -16.04 21.09 23.00
N THR A 187 -14.93 20.95 22.26
CA THR A 187 -14.09 19.75 22.24
C THR A 187 -12.61 20.08 22.44
N PHE A 188 -11.81 19.09 22.82
CA PHE A 188 -10.37 19.20 23.01
C PHE A 188 -9.59 17.93 22.65
N SER A 189 -8.28 18.09 22.45
CA SER A 189 -7.30 17.01 22.39
C SER A 189 -6.07 17.44 23.18
N ASN A 190 -5.70 16.69 24.22
CA ASN A 190 -4.58 17.00 25.09
C ASN A 190 -3.27 16.30 24.71
N ILE A 191 -3.28 15.51 23.64
CA ILE A 191 -2.14 14.70 23.19
C ILE A 191 -1.86 14.96 21.71
N SER A 192 -0.64 14.60 21.27
CA SER A 192 -0.39 14.48 19.84
C SER A 192 -0.92 13.14 19.32
N SER A 193 -1.83 13.16 18.35
CA SER A 193 -2.48 11.93 17.88
C SER A 193 -2.89 12.01 16.40
N SER A 194 -3.21 10.84 15.84
CA SER A 194 -3.81 10.68 14.51
C SER A 194 -5.35 10.65 14.56
N ALA A 195 -5.95 11.14 15.66
CA ALA A 195 -7.40 11.10 15.85
C ALA A 195 -8.12 12.09 14.93
N THR A 196 -9.20 11.63 14.29
CA THR A 196 -10.10 12.46 13.47
C THR A 196 -11.15 13.20 14.31
N GLN A 197 -11.30 12.84 15.59
CA GLN A 197 -12.26 13.42 16.51
C GLN A 197 -11.56 13.89 17.78
N CYS A 198 -12.03 15.03 18.31
CA CYS A 198 -11.62 15.56 19.60
C CYS A 198 -12.59 15.08 20.68
N GLN A 199 -12.12 14.99 21.91
CA GLN A 199 -12.94 14.63 23.07
C GLN A 199 -13.86 15.80 23.46
N PRO A 200 -15.11 15.56 23.84
CA PRO A 200 -15.99 16.64 24.31
C PRO A 200 -15.48 17.20 25.64
N HIS A 201 -15.67 18.50 25.86
CA HIS A 201 -15.36 19.12 27.16
C HIS A 201 -16.27 18.56 28.26
N THR A 202 -15.71 18.36 29.44
CA THR A 202 -16.46 18.05 30.65
C THR A 202 -17.45 19.16 30.96
N ARG A 203 -18.73 18.79 31.13
CA ARG A 203 -19.79 19.72 31.52
C ARG A 203 -19.90 19.70 33.05
N CYS A 204 -19.35 20.71 33.73
CA CYS A 204 -19.34 20.72 35.21
C CYS A 204 -20.74 20.65 35.84
N SER A 205 -21.75 21.25 35.18
CA SER A 205 -23.14 21.22 35.64
C SER A 205 -23.73 19.81 35.69
N SER A 206 -23.41 18.93 34.74
CA SER A 206 -23.86 17.52 34.78
C SER A 206 -23.19 16.73 35.89
N LEU A 207 -22.12 17.27 36.49
CA LEU A 207 -21.44 16.69 37.65
C LEU A 207 -21.81 17.39 38.96
N HIS A 208 -22.79 18.31 38.96
CA HIS A 208 -23.14 19.15 40.12
C HIS A 208 -21.93 19.93 40.70
N LYS A 209 -21.00 20.32 39.82
CA LYS A 209 -19.77 21.07 40.16
C LYS A 209 -19.81 22.47 39.54
N GLU A 210 -19.08 23.38 40.16
CA GLU A 210 -18.85 24.74 39.65
C GLU A 210 -17.70 24.74 38.61
N LEU A 211 -17.88 25.46 37.51
CA LEU A 211 -16.84 25.65 36.49
C LEU A 211 -15.75 26.59 37.04
N VAL A 212 -14.54 26.07 37.20
CA VAL A 212 -13.38 26.87 37.61
C VAL A 212 -12.71 27.50 36.40
N ARG A 213 -12.53 26.70 35.35
CA ARG A 213 -11.84 27.12 34.14
C ARG A 213 -12.51 26.53 32.93
N LYS A 214 -12.88 27.40 31.98
CA LYS A 214 -13.42 26.99 30.68
C LYS A 214 -12.39 26.13 29.93
N GLY A 215 -12.87 25.08 29.27
CA GLY A 215 -12.07 24.25 28.39
C GLY A 215 -11.50 25.04 27.22
N SER A 216 -10.41 24.55 26.65
CA SER A 216 -9.73 25.09 25.46
C SER A 216 -9.54 23.96 24.43
N PRO A 217 -9.16 24.24 23.18
CA PRO A 217 -8.93 23.16 22.20
C PRO A 217 -7.92 22.12 22.67
N SER A 218 -6.97 22.47 23.53
CA SER A 218 -5.90 21.57 24.00
C SER A 218 -6.10 21.03 25.42
N ARG A 219 -7.11 21.49 26.17
CA ARG A 219 -7.33 21.09 27.57
C ARG A 219 -8.80 21.07 27.91
N ASP A 220 -9.18 20.13 28.76
CA ASP A 220 -10.54 20.04 29.27
C ASP A 220 -10.93 21.21 30.20
N ALA A 221 -12.22 21.37 30.43
CA ALA A 221 -12.77 22.23 31.47
C ALA A 221 -12.43 21.67 32.86
N SER A 222 -12.10 22.57 33.79
CA SER A 222 -11.81 22.21 35.18
C SER A 222 -12.99 22.55 36.08
N CYS A 223 -13.39 21.61 36.93
CA CYS A 223 -14.54 21.74 37.82
C CYS A 223 -14.13 21.60 39.29
N ARG A 224 -14.83 22.31 40.19
CA ARG A 224 -14.66 22.24 41.65
C ARG A 224 -16.00 21.88 42.31
N PRO A 225 -16.03 21.15 43.43
CA PRO A 225 -17.26 20.96 44.21
C PRO A 225 -17.95 22.30 44.51
N ALA A 226 -19.28 22.35 44.35
CA ALA A 226 -20.02 23.51 44.81
C ALA A 226 -19.89 23.57 46.34
N VAL A 227 -19.40 24.69 46.88
CA VAL A 227 -19.46 24.91 48.32
C VAL A 227 -20.93 25.12 48.64
N ALA A 228 -21.55 24.17 49.34
CA ALA A 228 -22.87 24.40 49.89
C ALA A 228 -22.78 25.66 50.75
N ALA A 229 -23.53 26.70 50.38
CA ALA A 229 -23.72 27.83 51.25
C ALA A 229 -24.26 27.26 52.57
N THR A 230 -23.39 27.18 53.58
CA THR A 230 -23.80 26.81 54.92
C THR A 230 -24.66 27.98 55.36
N THR A 231 -25.97 27.86 55.16
CA THR A 231 -26.94 28.78 55.74
C THR A 231 -26.73 28.68 57.24
N PHE A 232 -25.95 29.61 57.78
CA PHE A 232 -26.03 29.95 59.19
C PHE A 232 -27.48 30.39 59.41
N LEU A 233 -28.31 29.46 59.88
CA LEU A 233 -29.61 29.78 60.44
C LEU A 233 -29.35 30.83 61.52
N PRO A 234 -29.97 32.02 61.46
CA PRO A 234 -29.89 32.95 62.57
C PRO A 234 -30.58 32.26 63.75
N THR A 235 -29.81 31.89 64.77
CA THR A 235 -30.36 31.45 66.05
C THR A 235 -31.21 32.58 66.60
N HIS A 236 -32.54 32.41 66.54
CA HIS A 236 -33.49 33.22 67.29
C HIS A 236 -33.12 33.09 68.78
N SER A 237 -32.76 34.22 69.37
CA SER A 237 -32.52 34.39 70.80
C SER A 237 -33.81 34.10 71.58
N LEU A 238 -33.88 32.92 72.21
CA LEU A 238 -34.75 32.71 73.36
C LEU A 238 -34.02 33.24 74.59
N GLN A 239 -34.48 34.40 75.07
CA GLN A 239 -34.12 34.99 76.34
C GLN A 239 -34.64 34.08 77.45
N GLU A 240 -33.79 33.24 78.04
CA GLU A 240 -34.05 32.68 79.36
C GLU A 240 -33.39 33.56 80.42
N ALA A 241 -34.25 34.25 81.18
CA ALA A 241 -33.89 34.95 82.38
C ALA A 241 -33.78 33.94 83.51
N HIS A 242 -32.59 33.65 84.03
CA HIS A 242 -32.43 33.09 85.37
C HIS A 242 -31.10 33.52 86.01
N SER A 243 -31.24 34.48 86.92
CA SER A 243 -30.70 34.51 88.29
C SER A 243 -29.20 34.28 88.53
N THR A 244 -28.56 35.41 88.84
CA THR A 244 -27.40 35.64 89.70
C THR A 244 -27.00 34.49 90.64
N LEU A 245 -25.72 34.07 90.59
CA LEU A 245 -24.91 33.67 91.75
C LEU A 245 -23.40 33.72 91.42
N ARG A 246 -22.81 34.87 91.77
CA ARG A 246 -21.46 35.13 92.31
C ARG A 246 -20.40 34.01 92.18
N ALA A 247 -19.42 34.19 91.28
CA ALA A 247 -18.14 33.48 91.32
C ALA A 247 -17.12 34.25 92.17
N SER A 248 -16.49 33.56 93.13
CA SER A 248 -15.32 34.05 93.86
C SER A 248 -14.04 33.80 93.04
N PRO A 249 -13.02 34.69 93.08
CA PRO A 249 -11.80 34.50 92.33
C PRO A 249 -10.82 33.61 93.12
N SER A 250 -10.40 32.49 92.55
CA SER A 250 -9.26 31.73 93.06
C SER A 250 -8.04 31.97 92.17
N THR A 251 -7.14 32.75 92.75
CA THR A 251 -5.74 33.00 92.45
C THR A 251 -4.99 31.84 91.79
N ARG A 252 -4.22 32.14 90.75
CA ARG A 252 -3.03 31.35 90.39
C ARG A 252 -1.91 32.28 89.94
N HIS A 253 -0.89 32.37 90.79
CA HIS A 253 0.39 33.02 90.49
C HIS A 253 1.16 32.26 89.40
N PRO A 254 1.82 32.96 88.47
CA PRO A 254 2.83 32.41 87.57
C PRO A 254 4.26 32.75 88.04
N HIS A 255 5.21 31.83 87.89
CA HIS A 255 6.67 32.07 87.88
C HIS A 255 7.41 30.76 87.50
N PRO A 256 8.68 30.81 87.08
CA PRO A 256 9.30 31.76 86.14
C PRO A 256 10.25 31.05 85.15
N GLY A 257 10.65 31.76 84.09
CA GLY A 257 11.80 31.41 83.26
C GLY A 257 11.67 32.05 81.87
N THR A 258 12.70 32.61 81.25
CA THR A 258 14.05 32.98 81.65
C THR A 258 14.45 34.08 80.67
N THR A 259 15.26 35.02 81.15
CA THR A 259 15.89 36.15 80.45
C THR A 259 16.59 35.79 79.15
N ASP A 260 16.37 36.60 78.12
CA ASP A 260 17.33 36.88 77.04
C ASP A 260 17.56 38.40 77.03
N ILE A 261 18.76 38.83 77.45
CA ILE A 261 19.23 40.21 77.32
C ILE A 261 20.31 40.19 76.24
N ALA A 262 20.00 40.89 75.16
CA ALA A 262 20.98 41.34 74.19
C ALA A 262 21.66 42.62 74.70
N ARG A 263 22.98 42.65 74.48
CA ARG A 263 23.90 43.79 74.45
C ARG A 263 24.81 43.98 75.67
#